data_AF-A0A7C1NS92-F1
#
_entry.id   AF-A0A7C1NS92-F1
#
_cell.length_a   1.000
_cell.length_b   1.000
_cell.length_c   1.000
_cell.angle_alpha   90.00
_cell.angle_beta   90.00
_cell.angle_gamma   90.00
#
_symmetry.space_group_name_H-M   'P 1'
#
loop_
_entity.id
_entity.type
_entity.pdbx_description
1 polymer ?
#
loop_
_entity_poly.entity_id
_entity_poly.type
_entity_poly.pdbx_seq_one_letter_code
_entity_poly.pdbx_strand_id
1 'polypeptide(L)'
;MLPHKHFAIAGLAIAPVALLVSPLKTLSEILEWVIAGGLISALLDLDLVALVNIKSRNVEALRPFRRPRTIFRQFGKFMGVVTETGVLRTAMKTHWLIAIIIATAFYFGHSPLFIPVLIGLLSHLATDLPNIRRAMNHPAVS
;
A
#
# COMPACT_ATOMS: atom_id res chain seq x y z
N MET A 1 5.65 -3.55 -1.19
CA MET A 1 6.65 -3.38 -2.30
C MET A 1 7.07 -1.89 -2.29
N LEU A 2 7.58 -1.23 -3.35
CA LEU A 2 7.74 0.24 -3.32
C LEU A 2 6.44 0.91 -3.83
N PRO A 3 6.02 2.08 -3.29
CA PRO A 3 4.72 2.69 -3.58
C PRO A 3 4.43 2.93 -5.07
N HIS A 4 5.43 3.36 -5.85
CA HIS A 4 5.26 3.60 -7.29
C HIS A 4 4.94 2.32 -8.09
N LYS A 5 5.35 1.14 -7.60
CA LYS A 5 4.99 -0.13 -8.24
C LYS A 5 3.56 -0.52 -7.89
N HIS A 6 3.11 -0.26 -6.66
CA HIS A 6 1.70 -0.43 -6.28
C HIS A 6 0.80 0.48 -7.12
N PHE A 7 1.18 1.75 -7.28
CA PHE A 7 0.51 2.69 -8.19
C PHE A 7 0.38 2.12 -9.60
N ALA A 8 1.50 1.69 -10.19
CA ALA A 8 1.52 1.21 -11.57
C ALA A 8 0.66 -0.04 -11.77
N ILE A 9 0.76 -1.02 -10.86
CA ILE A 9 -0.01 -2.27 -10.94
C ILE A 9 -1.50 -2.00 -10.73
N ALA A 10 -1.87 -1.18 -9.74
CA ALA A 10 -3.26 -0.76 -9.54
C ALA A 10 -3.79 -0.01 -10.76
N GLY A 11 -3.03 0.92 -11.33
CA GLY A 11 -3.43 1.65 -12.54
C GLY A 11 -3.67 0.73 -13.73
N LEU A 12 -2.79 -0.26 -13.94
CA LEU A 12 -2.96 -1.28 -14.98
C LEU A 12 -4.17 -2.20 -14.73
N ALA A 13 -4.52 -2.45 -13.47
CA ALA A 13 -5.72 -3.22 -13.11
C ALA A 13 -7.01 -2.41 -13.30
N ILE A 14 -6.98 -1.11 -13.00
CA ILE A 14 -8.14 -0.21 -13.08
C ILE A 14 -8.46 0.18 -14.53
N ALA A 15 -7.45 0.45 -15.35
CA ALA A 15 -7.62 0.89 -16.74
C ALA A 15 -8.59 0.01 -17.57
N PRO A 16 -8.45 -1.33 -17.63
CA PRO A 16 -9.38 -2.17 -18.37
C PRO A 16 -10.79 -2.15 -17.77
N VAL A 17 -10.91 -2.08 -16.44
CA VAL A 17 -12.23 -1.98 -15.78
C VAL A 17 -12.90 -0.65 -16.09
N ALA A 18 -12.15 0.46 -16.08
CA ALA A 18 -12.65 1.78 -16.43
C ALA A 18 -13.15 1.83 -17.89
N LEU A 19 -12.47 1.13 -18.80
CA LEU A 19 -12.88 1.00 -20.21
C LEU A 19 -14.12 0.12 -20.39
N LEU A 20 -14.27 -0.94 -19.60
CA LEU A 20 -15.39 -1.88 -19.69
C LEU A 20 -16.68 -1.38 -19.02
N VAL A 21 -16.57 -0.70 -17.88
CA VAL A 21 -17.73 -0.30 -17.05
C VAL A 21 -18.54 0.81 -17.72
N SER A 22 -17.97 1.57 -18.65
CA SER A 22 -18.77 2.39 -19.55
C SER A 22 -18.00 2.75 -20.81
N PRO A 23 -18.40 2.30 -22.01
CA PRO A 23 -17.83 2.75 -23.27
C PRO A 23 -18.08 4.26 -23.55
N LEU A 24 -18.81 4.94 -22.66
CA LEU A 24 -19.11 6.37 -22.72
C LEU A 24 -18.21 7.23 -21.82
N LYS A 25 -17.29 6.64 -21.05
CA LYS A 25 -16.37 7.44 -20.23
C LYS A 25 -15.42 8.24 -21.11
N THR A 26 -15.33 9.52 -20.80
CA THR A 26 -14.30 10.39 -21.37
C THR A 26 -12.92 9.95 -20.93
N LEU A 27 -11.89 10.27 -21.72
CA LEU A 27 -10.50 9.99 -21.36
C LEU A 27 -10.14 10.58 -19.98
N SER A 28 -10.67 11.76 -19.64
CA SER A 28 -10.46 12.39 -18.34
C SER A 28 -10.99 11.56 -17.18
N GLU A 29 -12.17 10.95 -17.32
CA GLU A 29 -12.74 10.09 -16.26
C GLU A 29 -11.95 8.80 -16.08
N ILE A 30 -11.46 8.22 -17.18
CA ILE A 30 -10.59 7.04 -17.12
C ILE A 30 -9.29 7.38 -16.38
N LEU A 31 -8.67 8.53 -16.70
CA LEU A 31 -7.48 9.01 -16.02
C LEU A 31 -7.74 9.29 -14.54
N GLU A 32 -8.88 9.90 -14.20
CA GLU A 32 -9.28 10.14 -12.81
C GLU A 32 -9.37 8.82 -12.03
N TRP A 33 -9.99 7.80 -12.61
CA TRP A 33 -10.09 6.47 -11.99
C TRP A 33 -8.72 5.84 -11.75
N VAL A 34 -7.86 5.83 -12.78
CA VAL A 34 -6.50 5.28 -12.71
C VAL A 34 -5.68 6.02 -11.66
N ILE A 35 -5.72 7.36 -11.65
CA ILE A 35 -4.99 8.20 -10.70
C ILE A 35 -5.52 7.98 -9.29
N ALA A 36 -6.83 8.02 -9.07
CA ALA A 36 -7.43 7.88 -7.75
C ALA A 36 -7.11 6.53 -7.13
N GLY A 37 -7.42 5.43 -7.81
CA GLY A 37 -7.16 4.10 -7.28
C GLY A 37 -5.66 3.77 -7.21
N GLY A 38 -4.86 4.23 -8.16
CA GLY A 38 -3.40 4.11 -8.13
C GLY A 38 -2.78 4.86 -6.94
N LEU A 39 -3.21 6.11 -6.69
CA LEU A 39 -2.71 6.91 -5.56
C LEU A 39 -3.11 6.28 -4.24
N ILE A 40 -4.37 5.85 -4.08
CA ILE A 40 -4.81 5.16 -2.85
C ILE A 40 -3.99 3.88 -2.62
N SER A 41 -3.74 3.11 -3.67
CA SER A 41 -2.87 1.94 -3.61
C SER A 41 -1.46 2.30 -3.13
N ALA A 42 -0.86 3.37 -3.63
CA ALA A 42 0.48 3.79 -3.20
C ALA A 42 0.52 4.40 -1.79
N LEU A 43 -0.51 5.15 -1.41
CA LEU A 43 -0.60 5.82 -0.11
C LEU A 43 -0.81 4.85 1.05
N LEU A 44 -1.30 3.64 0.77
CA LEU A 44 -1.47 2.61 1.79
C LEU A 44 -0.14 2.27 2.49
N ASP A 45 1.00 2.37 1.80
CA ASP A 45 2.35 2.14 2.36
C ASP A 45 2.84 3.22 3.36
N LEU A 46 2.10 4.32 3.51
CA LEU A 46 2.51 5.40 4.43
C LEU A 46 2.46 4.96 5.90
N ASP A 47 1.63 3.98 6.24
CA ASP A 47 1.55 3.45 7.60
C ASP A 47 2.85 2.75 8.02
N LEU A 48 3.51 2.02 7.12
CA LEU A 48 4.81 1.40 7.35
C LEU A 48 5.88 2.47 7.57
N VAL A 49 5.86 3.55 6.80
CA VAL A 49 6.75 4.70 6.99
C VAL A 49 6.50 5.35 8.36
N ALA A 50 5.23 5.52 8.75
CA ALA A 50 4.86 6.07 10.05
C ALA A 50 5.33 5.15 11.20
N LEU A 51 5.09 3.84 11.09
CA LEU A 51 5.51 2.83 12.05
C LEU A 51 7.03 2.80 12.23
N VAL A 52 7.80 2.87 11.13
CA VAL A 52 9.26 2.96 11.17
C VAL A 52 9.70 4.23 11.90
N ASN A 53 9.07 5.38 11.62
CA ASN A 53 9.37 6.64 12.30
C ASN A 53 9.07 6.57 13.81
N ILE A 54 7.98 5.92 14.21
CA ILE A 54 7.62 5.74 15.62
C ILE A 54 8.59 4.76 16.30
N LYS A 55 8.81 3.57 15.73
CA LYS A 55 9.59 2.49 16.35
C LYS A 55 11.09 2.77 16.38
N SER A 56 11.60 3.53 15.42
CA SER A 56 13.01 3.94 15.40
C SER A 56 13.45 4.83 16.57
N ARG A 57 12.52 5.33 17.39
CA ARG A 57 12.86 5.98 18.67
C ARG A 57 13.56 5.01 19.62
N ASN A 58 13.10 3.76 19.64
CA ASN A 58 13.57 2.73 20.56
C ASN A 58 14.42 1.65 19.87
N VAL A 59 14.36 1.56 18.54
CA VAL A 59 15.10 0.56 17.75
C VAL A 59 16.10 1.24 16.83
N GLU A 60 17.39 1.16 17.18
CA GLU A 60 18.45 1.90 16.49
C GLU A 60 18.59 1.52 15.01
N ALA A 61 18.43 0.23 14.70
CA ALA A 61 18.52 -0.31 13.35
C ALA A 61 17.52 0.34 12.36
N LEU A 62 16.40 0.90 12.86
CA LEU A 62 15.39 1.57 12.04
C LEU A 62 15.69 3.05 11.76
N ARG A 63 16.59 3.69 12.53
CA ARG A 63 16.87 5.14 12.40
C ARG A 63 17.31 5.58 11.01
N PRO A 64 18.16 4.82 10.27
CA PRO A 64 18.54 5.19 8.90
C PRO A 64 17.34 5.27 7.93
N PHE A 65 16.29 4.50 8.21
CA PHE A 65 15.10 4.37 7.38
C PHE A 65 13.99 5.37 7.71
N ARG A 66 14.20 6.31 8.64
CA ARG A 66 13.29 7.46 8.85
C ARG A 66 13.16 8.34 7.60
N ARG A 67 14.20 8.36 6.76
CA ARG A 67 14.24 9.14 5.52
C ARG A 67 13.73 8.26 4.37
N PRO A 68 12.62 8.63 3.69
CA PRO A 68 12.07 7.84 2.58
C PRO A 68 13.12 7.56 1.48
N ARG A 69 13.96 8.54 1.15
CA ARG A 69 15.04 8.36 0.15
C ARG A 69 15.97 7.18 0.48
N THR A 70 16.23 6.91 1.76
CA THR A 70 17.05 5.76 2.18
C THR A 70 16.32 4.45 1.95
N ILE A 71 15.01 4.40 2.24
CA ILE A 71 14.15 3.24 1.97
C ILE A 71 14.22 2.88 0.48
N PHE A 72 14.06 3.86 -0.41
CA PHE A 72 14.14 3.64 -1.86
C PHE A 72 15.49 3.11 -2.31
N ARG A 73 16.60 3.67 -1.80
CA ARG A 73 17.96 3.26 -2.17
C ARG A 73 18.36 1.90 -1.62
N GLN A 74 17.86 1.54 -0.44
CA GLN A 74 18.28 0.35 0.30
C GLN A 74 17.09 -0.55 0.64
N PHE A 75 16.15 -0.72 -0.30
CA PHE A 75 14.87 -1.40 -0.05
C PHE A 75 15.05 -2.84 0.47
N GLY A 76 16.01 -3.60 -0.06
CA GLY A 76 16.30 -4.95 0.44
C GLY A 76 16.73 -4.97 1.91
N LYS A 77 17.66 -4.07 2.28
CA LYS A 77 18.12 -3.92 3.67
C LYS A 77 16.99 -3.43 4.59
N PHE A 78 16.20 -2.48 4.11
CA PHE A 78 15.00 -2.01 4.80
C PHE A 78 14.05 -3.17 5.13
N MET A 79 13.71 -3.98 4.12
CA MET A 79 12.82 -5.12 4.28
C MET A 79 13.35 -6.15 5.28
N GLY A 80 14.67 -6.40 5.31
CA GLY A 80 15.31 -7.25 6.32
C GLY A 80 15.08 -6.70 7.73
N VAL A 81 15.45 -5.43 7.96
CA VAL A 81 15.35 -4.81 9.30
C VAL A 81 13.91 -4.74 9.78
N VAL A 82 12.94 -4.37 8.94
CA VAL A 82 11.52 -4.33 9.37
C VAL A 82 10.95 -5.72 9.63
N THR A 83 11.49 -6.77 9.00
CA THR A 83 11.10 -8.16 9.27
C THR A 83 11.66 -8.60 10.62
N GLU A 84 12.97 -8.42 10.85
CA GLU A 84 13.66 -8.82 12.07
C GLU A 84 13.12 -8.12 13.32
N THR A 85 12.82 -6.82 13.20
CA THR A 85 12.28 -6.00 14.30
C THR A 85 10.78 -6.18 14.54
N GLY A 86 10.11 -7.05 13.77
CA GLY A 86 8.67 -7.30 13.87
C GLY A 86 7.77 -6.15 13.38
N VAL A 87 8.35 -5.06 12.87
CA VAL A 87 7.62 -3.91 12.33
C VAL A 87 6.76 -4.33 11.14
N LEU A 88 7.26 -5.21 10.27
CA LEU A 88 6.54 -5.71 9.11
C LEU A 88 5.22 -6.38 9.52
N ARG A 89 5.22 -7.18 10.60
CA ARG A 89 4.00 -7.84 11.09
C ARG A 89 2.96 -6.83 11.57
N THR A 90 3.41 -5.79 12.28
CA THR A 90 2.53 -4.70 12.71
C THR A 90 1.97 -3.94 11.51
N ALA A 91 2.84 -3.63 10.54
CA ALA A 91 2.45 -2.96 9.30
C ALA A 91 1.41 -3.75 8.52
N MET A 92 1.57 -5.07 8.35
CA MET A 92 0.55 -5.87 7.67
C MET A 92 -0.81 -5.78 8.36
N LYS A 93 -0.88 -5.78 9.70
CA LYS A 93 -2.15 -5.59 10.40
C LYS A 93 -2.75 -4.20 10.16
N THR A 94 -1.92 -3.16 10.19
CA THR A 94 -2.39 -1.78 9.96
C THR A 94 -2.79 -1.56 8.51
N HIS A 95 -2.08 -2.10 7.53
CA HIS A 95 -2.44 -2.09 6.10
C HIS A 95 -3.85 -2.61 5.87
N TRP A 96 -4.18 -3.78 6.42
CA TRP A 96 -5.52 -4.37 6.30
C TRP A 96 -6.59 -3.50 6.96
N LEU A 97 -6.32 -3.00 8.16
CA LEU A 97 -7.26 -2.13 8.87
C LEU A 97 -7.52 -0.82 8.11
N ILE A 98 -6.46 -0.16 7.63
CA ILE A 98 -6.56 1.09 6.87
C ILE A 98 -7.28 0.83 5.54
N ALA A 99 -6.98 -0.28 4.85
CA ALA A 99 -7.68 -0.64 3.61
C ALA A 99 -9.19 -0.83 3.84
N ILE A 100 -9.59 -1.52 4.92
CA ILE A 100 -11.00 -1.69 5.30
C ILE A 100 -11.64 -0.34 5.59
N ILE A 101 -11.00 0.54 6.36
CA ILE A 101 -11.50 1.88 6.68
C ILE A 101 -11.70 2.70 5.40
N ILE A 102 -10.71 2.72 4.50
CA ILE A 102 -10.81 3.45 3.23
C ILE A 102 -11.95 2.90 2.36
N ALA A 103 -12.02 1.59 2.18
CA ALA A 103 -13.09 0.97 1.39
C ALA A 103 -14.49 1.30 1.96
N THR A 104 -14.62 1.22 3.28
CA THR A 104 -15.87 1.52 4.00
C THR A 104 -16.27 2.98 3.86
N ALA A 105 -15.31 3.91 3.98
CA ALA A 105 -15.55 5.33 3.84
C ALA A 105 -16.03 5.70 2.42
N PHE A 106 -15.42 5.16 1.38
CA PHE A 106 -15.85 5.40 0.00
C PHE A 106 -17.20 4.75 -0.32
N TYR A 107 -17.47 3.57 0.25
CA TYR A 107 -18.73 2.86 0.08
C TYR A 107 -19.91 3.63 0.69
N PHE A 108 -19.84 3.96 1.98
CA PHE A 108 -20.91 4.68 2.68
C PHE A 108 -21.01 6.16 2.28
N GLY A 109 -19.92 6.73 1.76
CA GLY A 109 -19.94 8.06 1.14
C GLY A 109 -20.58 8.09 -0.25
N HIS A 110 -21.05 6.96 -0.78
CA HIS A 110 -21.61 6.81 -2.14
C HIS A 110 -20.71 7.43 -3.23
N SER A 111 -19.38 7.32 -3.06
CA SER A 111 -18.44 7.98 -3.94
C SER A 111 -18.39 7.31 -5.33
N PRO A 112 -18.37 8.09 -6.43
CA PRO A 112 -18.15 7.54 -7.78
C PRO A 112 -16.77 6.89 -7.93
N LEU A 113 -15.85 7.15 -6.99
CA LEU A 113 -14.52 6.57 -6.93
C LEU A 113 -14.46 5.27 -6.12
N PHE A 114 -15.58 4.78 -5.59
CA PHE A 114 -15.58 3.55 -4.79
C PHE A 114 -14.96 2.36 -5.55
N ILE A 115 -15.38 2.13 -6.80
CA ILE A 115 -14.85 1.02 -7.62
C ILE A 115 -13.34 1.14 -7.87
N PRO A 116 -12.81 2.25 -8.42
CA PRO A 116 -11.35 2.35 -8.64
C PRO A 116 -10.56 2.27 -7.34
N VAL A 117 -11.08 2.81 -6.24
CA VAL A 117 -10.46 2.68 -4.91
C VAL A 117 -10.44 1.23 -4.45
N LEU A 118 -11.56 0.51 -4.55
CA LEU A 118 -11.64 -0.90 -4.17
C LEU A 118 -10.64 -1.76 -4.96
N ILE A 119 -10.55 -1.55 -6.27
CA ILE A 119 -9.58 -2.26 -7.13
C ILE A 119 -8.16 -1.90 -6.73
N GLY A 120 -7.87 -0.62 -6.44
CA GLY A 120 -6.56 -0.17 -5.98
C GLY A 120 -6.12 -0.82 -4.66
N LEU A 121 -7.05 -0.94 -3.70
CA LEU A 121 -6.83 -1.63 -2.43
C LEU A 121 -6.62 -3.13 -2.61
N LEU A 122 -7.47 -3.80 -3.38
CA LEU A 122 -7.32 -5.24 -3.65
C LEU A 122 -6.02 -5.56 -4.38
N SER A 123 -5.65 -4.74 -5.37
CA SER A 123 -4.38 -4.87 -6.09
C SER A 123 -3.17 -4.67 -5.16
N HIS A 124 -3.26 -3.72 -4.23
CA HIS A 124 -2.24 -3.54 -3.21
C HIS A 124 -2.07 -4.81 -2.36
N LEU A 125 -3.17 -5.30 -1.77
CA LEU A 125 -3.15 -6.46 -0.89
C LEU A 125 -2.66 -7.72 -1.61
N ALA A 126 -3.07 -7.92 -2.87
CA ALA A 126 -2.62 -9.03 -3.70
C ALA A 126 -1.11 -8.98 -3.94
N THR A 127 -0.57 -7.80 -4.24
CA THR A 127 0.86 -7.62 -4.50
C THR A 127 1.73 -7.69 -3.24
N ASP A 128 1.14 -7.50 -2.06
CA ASP A 128 1.80 -7.64 -0.76
C ASP A 128 1.70 -9.03 -0.12
N LEU A 129 0.99 -9.98 -0.75
CA LEU A 129 0.89 -11.37 -0.29
C LEU A 129 2.26 -12.05 0.00
N PRO A 130 3.33 -11.83 -0.79
CA PRO A 130 4.66 -12.35 -0.45
C PRO A 130 5.21 -11.79 0.88
N ASN A 131 4.92 -10.52 1.19
CA ASN A 131 5.34 -9.88 2.45
C ASN A 131 4.53 -10.40 3.64
N ILE A 132 3.24 -10.67 3.45
CA ILE A 132 2.39 -11.33 4.46
C ILE A 132 2.97 -12.70 4.80
N ARG A 133 3.28 -13.52 3.79
CA ARG A 133 3.90 -14.83 4.00
C ARG A 133 5.23 -14.73 4.76
N ARG A 134 6.07 -13.74 4.43
CA ARG A 134 7.32 -13.47 5.14
C ARG A 134 7.09 -13.10 6.62
N ALA A 135 6.12 -12.22 6.90
CA ALA A 135 5.80 -11.78 8.26
C ALA A 135 5.23 -12.91 9.15
N MET A 136 4.57 -13.90 8.55
CA MET A 136 4.06 -15.09 9.24
C MET A 136 5.19 -16.09 9.55
N ASN A 137 6.14 -16.27 8.63
CA ASN A 137 7.19 -17.29 8.73
C ASN A 137 8.41 -16.87 9.58
N HIS A 138 8.58 -15.59 9.88
CA HIS A 138 9.64 -15.10 10.77
C HIS A 138 9.02 -14.64 12.11
N PRO A 139 9.11 -15.43 13.19
CA PRO A 139 8.76 -14.96 14.52
C PRO A 139 9.71 -13.82 14.91
N ALA A 140 9.16 -12.74 15.47
CA ALA A 140 9.97 -11.66 16.02
C ALA A 140 10.90 -12.25 17.09
N VAL A 141 12.19 -11.90 17.05
CA VAL A 141 13.11 -12.23 18.14
C VAL A 141 12.63 -11.44 19.35
N SER A 142 12.11 -12.17 20.34
CA SER A 142 11.60 -11.64 21.61
C SER A 142 12.70 -11.02 22.45
#